data_AF-A0A7S4UKH4-F1
#
_entry.id   AF-A0A7S4UKH4-F1
#
_cell.length_a   1.000
_cell.length_b   1.000
_cell.length_c   1.000
_cell.angle_alpha   90.00
_cell.angle_beta   90.00
_cell.angle_gamma   90.00
#
_symmetry.space_group_name_H-M   'P 1'
#
loop_
_entity.id
_entity.type
_entity.pdbx_description
1 polymer ?
#
loop_
_entity_poly.entity_id
_entity_poly.type
_entity_poly.pdbx_seq_one_letter_code
_entity_poly.pdbx_strand_id
1 'polypeptide(L)'
;AGEAIRPSSAGGGFIAPSPFTTDTGAPKGKIMAVQEAVGVTAMVTPWNFPIAMITRKVGPALAAGCTAIVKPSELTPLTAIALKVLADRAGVPDGVFELVYV
;
A
#
# COMPACT_ATOMS: atom_id res chain seq x y z
N ALA A 1 21.59 21.08 12.37
CA ALA A 1 21.61 19.70 11.85
C ALA A 1 20.68 18.87 12.71
N GLY A 2 19.47 18.51 12.25
CA GLY A 2 18.57 17.73 13.12
C GLY A 2 17.08 17.66 12.76
N GLU A 3 16.56 18.45 11.82
CA GLU A 3 15.14 18.33 11.46
C GLU A 3 14.99 17.46 10.19
N ALA A 4 15.08 16.14 10.37
CA ALA A 4 14.62 15.21 9.35
C ALA A 4 13.10 15.41 9.19
N ILE A 5 12.74 15.93 8.03
CA ILE A 5 11.40 16.14 7.52
C ILE A 5 10.59 14.87 7.76
N ARG A 6 9.71 14.92 8.77
CA ARG A 6 8.80 13.82 9.08
C ARG A 6 7.87 13.66 7.88
N PRO A 7 7.69 12.44 7.35
CA PRO A 7 6.65 12.21 6.35
C PRO A 7 5.30 12.49 7.03
N SER A 8 4.61 13.55 6.60
CA SER A 8 3.21 13.73 6.99
C SER A 8 2.41 12.67 6.24
N SER A 9 1.85 11.71 6.98
CA SER A 9 0.74 10.82 6.63
C SER A 9 0.29 10.78 5.15
N ALA A 10 0.27 9.59 4.56
CA ALA A 10 -0.49 9.20 3.35
C ALA A 10 -0.73 10.36 2.35
N GLY A 11 0.36 10.81 1.71
CA GLY A 11 0.31 11.86 0.66
C GLY A 11 1.30 13.01 0.85
N GLY A 12 1.95 13.14 2.01
CA GLY A 12 2.96 14.17 2.23
C GLY A 12 4.32 13.80 1.66
N GLY A 13 4.67 14.38 0.52
CA GLY A 13 5.96 14.16 -0.11
C GLY A 13 7.16 14.58 0.75
N PHE A 14 8.30 13.91 0.57
CA PHE A 14 9.57 14.27 1.20
C PHE A 14 10.25 15.38 0.40
N ILE A 15 10.62 16.48 1.08
CA ILE A 15 11.34 17.59 0.44
C ILE A 15 12.84 17.44 0.73
N ALA A 16 13.65 17.25 -0.31
CA ALA A 16 15.10 17.17 -0.19
C ALA A 16 15.77 18.44 -0.74
N PRO A 17 16.94 18.85 -0.22
CA PRO A 17 17.77 19.84 -0.91
C PRO A 17 18.20 19.29 -2.29
N SER A 18 18.20 20.15 -3.31
CA SER A 18 18.62 19.73 -4.66
C SER A 18 20.10 19.33 -4.68
N PRO A 19 20.50 18.31 -5.46
CA PRO A 19 21.91 17.95 -5.63
C PRO A 19 22.71 18.97 -6.45
N PHE A 20 22.04 19.90 -7.13
CA PHE A 20 22.68 21.00 -7.85
C PHE A 20 23.04 22.12 -6.88
N THR A 21 24.27 22.64 -6.95
CA THR A 21 24.77 23.71 -6.07
C THR A 21 24.92 25.04 -6.82
N THR A 22 24.84 26.15 -6.09
CA THR A 22 25.24 27.49 -6.56
C THR A 22 26.76 27.66 -6.45
N ASP A 23 27.31 28.72 -7.02
CA ASP A 23 28.76 29.02 -6.98
C ASP A 23 29.32 29.17 -5.56
N THR A 24 28.45 29.41 -4.57
CA THR A 24 28.74 29.46 -3.13
C THR A 24 28.71 28.10 -2.41
N GLY A 25 28.42 27.00 -3.13
CA GLY A 25 28.28 25.65 -2.57
C GLY A 25 26.93 25.37 -1.89
N ALA A 26 26.01 26.33 -1.88
CA ALA A 26 24.66 26.14 -1.34
C ALA A 26 23.76 25.36 -2.33
N PRO A 27 22.75 24.61 -1.85
CA PRO A 27 21.80 23.91 -2.74
C PRO A 27 20.99 24.91 -3.59
N LYS A 28 20.92 24.66 -4.90
CA LYS A 28 20.14 25.44 -5.87
C LYS A 28 18.67 24.97 -5.94
N GLY A 29 17.97 25.10 -4.81
CA GLY A 29 16.55 24.80 -4.69
C GLY A 29 16.24 23.53 -3.88
N LYS A 30 14.99 23.07 -4.01
CA LYS A 30 14.43 21.92 -3.28
C LYS A 30 13.72 20.99 -4.27
N ILE A 31 13.82 19.69 -4.04
CA ILE A 31 13.12 18.64 -4.80
C ILE A 31 12.06 18.03 -3.89
N MET A 32 10.86 17.83 -4.41
CA MET A 32 9.77 17.17 -3.70
C MET A 32 9.51 15.80 -4.31
N ALA A 33 9.56 14.75 -3.50
CA ALA A 33 9.17 13.39 -3.88
C ALA A 33 7.82 13.06 -3.24
N VAL A 34 6.76 12.93 -4.04
CA VAL A 34 5.41 12.57 -3.57
C VAL A 34 5.21 11.06 -3.73
N GLN A 35 4.60 10.42 -2.74
CA GLN A 35 4.17 9.02 -2.82
C GLN A 35 2.67 9.00 -3.07
N GLU A 36 2.26 8.31 -4.12
CA GLU A 36 0.86 8.14 -4.50
C GLU A 36 0.53 6.65 -4.61
N ALA A 37 -0.75 6.32 -4.46
CA ALA A 37 -1.22 4.96 -4.66
C ALA A 37 -0.94 4.50 -6.09
N VAL A 38 -0.49 3.25 -6.25
CA VAL A 38 -0.29 2.65 -7.58
C VAL A 38 -1.64 2.43 -8.29
N GLY A 39 -2.72 2.25 -7.52
CA GLY A 39 -4.07 1.97 -8.03
C GLY A 39 -4.50 0.54 -7.73
N VAL A 40 -4.95 -0.19 -8.74
CA VAL A 40 -5.44 -1.57 -8.59
C VAL A 40 -4.28 -2.55 -8.49
N THR A 41 -4.31 -3.42 -7.49
CA THR A 41 -3.28 -4.45 -7.27
C THR A 41 -3.86 -5.86 -7.31
N ALA A 42 -3.15 -6.79 -7.95
CA ALA A 42 -3.52 -8.20 -8.01
C ALA A 42 -2.59 -9.02 -7.11
N MET A 43 -3.16 -9.92 -6.30
CA MET A 43 -2.42 -10.68 -5.29
C MET A 43 -2.77 -12.16 -5.33
N VAL A 44 -1.77 -13.02 -5.51
CA VAL A 44 -1.92 -14.48 -5.40
C VAL A 44 -1.32 -14.94 -4.08
N THR A 45 -2.04 -15.79 -3.33
CA THR A 45 -1.61 -16.24 -2.00
C THR A 45 -1.62 -17.76 -1.86
N PRO A 46 -0.58 -18.35 -1.23
CA PRO A 46 -0.46 -19.80 -1.03
C PRO A 46 -1.33 -20.32 0.11
N TRP A 47 -1.39 -21.66 0.26
CA TRP A 47 -2.26 -22.39 1.18
C TRP A 47 -1.73 -22.56 2.62
N ASN A 48 -0.44 -22.28 2.86
CA ASN A 48 0.22 -22.64 4.12
C ASN A 48 -0.18 -21.76 5.32
N PHE A 49 -0.45 -20.48 5.10
CA PHE A 49 -0.97 -19.56 6.12
C PHE A 49 -2.04 -18.66 5.50
N PRO A 50 -3.24 -19.20 5.19
CA PRO A 50 -4.18 -18.57 4.26
C PRO A 50 -4.61 -17.16 4.69
N ILE A 51 -4.93 -16.97 5.98
CA ILE A 51 -5.27 -15.63 6.47
C ILE A 51 -4.05 -14.69 6.52
N ALA A 52 -2.90 -15.19 7.02
CA ALA A 52 -1.73 -14.34 7.23
C ALA A 52 -1.09 -13.92 5.90
N MET A 53 -1.11 -14.77 4.88
CA MET A 53 -0.57 -14.45 3.55
C MET A 53 -1.42 -13.41 2.83
N ILE A 54 -2.74 -13.47 2.97
CA ILE A 54 -3.65 -12.46 2.40
C ILE A 54 -3.44 -11.13 3.11
N THR A 55 -3.53 -11.09 4.44
CA THR A 55 -3.45 -9.83 5.19
C THR A 55 -2.08 -9.16 5.10
N ARG A 56 -0.98 -9.92 4.97
CA ARG A 56 0.36 -9.36 4.73
C ARG A 56 0.50 -8.63 3.40
N LYS A 57 -0.30 -8.97 2.39
CA LYS A 57 -0.30 -8.28 1.09
C LYS A 57 -1.35 -7.16 1.03
N VAL A 58 -2.58 -7.48 1.45
CA VAL A 58 -3.72 -6.55 1.40
C VAL A 58 -3.53 -5.39 2.38
N GLY A 59 -3.06 -5.66 3.59
CA GLY A 59 -2.84 -4.64 4.62
C GLY A 59 -2.01 -3.44 4.14
N PRO A 60 -0.76 -3.64 3.68
CA PRO A 60 0.05 -2.53 3.18
C PRO A 60 -0.50 -1.91 1.89
N ALA A 61 -1.18 -2.66 1.02
CA ALA A 61 -1.78 -2.10 -0.19
C ALA A 61 -2.92 -1.13 0.13
N LEU A 62 -3.85 -1.54 1.00
CA LEU A 62 -4.94 -0.68 1.45
C LEU A 62 -4.41 0.54 2.21
N ALA A 63 -3.39 0.35 3.06
CA ALA A 63 -2.75 1.45 3.78
C ALA A 63 -2.07 2.47 2.83
N ALA A 64 -1.57 2.01 1.69
CA ALA A 64 -1.01 2.86 0.65
C ALA A 64 -2.08 3.55 -0.22
N GLY A 65 -3.38 3.26 -0.01
CA GLY A 65 -4.48 3.79 -0.81
C GLY A 65 -4.75 3.01 -2.10
N CYS A 66 -4.19 1.81 -2.25
CA CYS A 66 -4.48 0.93 -3.38
C CYS A 66 -5.77 0.14 -3.15
N THR A 67 -6.34 -0.38 -4.24
CA THR A 67 -7.38 -1.44 -4.18
C THR A 67 -6.76 -2.80 -4.46
N ALA A 68 -7.38 -3.88 -3.99
CA ALA A 68 -6.82 -5.21 -4.02
C ALA A 68 -7.80 -6.24 -4.59
N ILE A 69 -7.36 -6.98 -5.60
CA ILE A 69 -8.01 -8.19 -6.12
C ILE A 69 -7.15 -9.39 -5.71
N VAL A 70 -7.73 -10.31 -4.95
CA VAL A 70 -6.98 -11.44 -4.38
C VAL A 70 -7.46 -12.76 -4.96
N LYS A 71 -6.53 -13.54 -5.51
CA LYS A 71 -6.72 -14.95 -5.87
C LYS A 71 -6.12 -15.86 -4.79
N PRO A 72 -6.94 -16.38 -3.85
CA PRO A 72 -6.45 -17.33 -2.87
C PRO A 72 -6.17 -18.70 -3.52
N SER A 73 -5.49 -19.57 -2.77
CA SER A 73 -5.30 -20.95 -3.19
C SER A 73 -6.62 -21.73 -3.14
N GLU A 74 -6.89 -22.53 -4.17
CA GLU A 74 -8.05 -23.43 -4.23
C GLU A 74 -8.10 -24.49 -3.11
N LEU A 75 -7.00 -24.75 -2.41
CA LEU A 75 -6.97 -25.68 -1.27
C LEU A 75 -7.52 -25.07 0.02
N THR A 76 -7.55 -23.74 0.13
CA THR A 76 -7.95 -23.03 1.37
C THR A 76 -8.85 -21.80 1.10
N PRO A 77 -9.89 -21.89 0.25
CA PRO A 77 -10.66 -20.73 -0.21
C PRO A 77 -11.56 -20.14 0.88
N LEU A 78 -12.08 -20.98 1.79
CA LEU A 78 -13.06 -20.57 2.81
C LEU A 78 -12.54 -19.45 3.72
N THR A 79 -11.23 -19.46 4.02
CA THR A 79 -10.59 -18.42 4.85
C THR A 79 -10.63 -17.05 4.16
N ALA A 80 -10.40 -17.01 2.85
CA ALA A 80 -10.45 -15.77 2.08
C ALA A 80 -11.89 -15.23 2.02
N ILE A 81 -12.87 -16.10 1.77
CA ILE A 81 -14.29 -15.74 1.72
C ILE A 81 -14.73 -15.15 3.07
N ALA A 82 -14.38 -15.79 4.19
CA ALA A 82 -14.65 -15.26 5.52
C ALA A 82 -14.02 -13.88 5.74
N LEU A 83 -12.78 -13.67 5.25
CA LEU A 83 -12.11 -12.38 5.35
C LEU A 83 -12.82 -11.28 4.53
N LYS A 84 -13.35 -11.57 3.34
CA LYS A 84 -14.16 -10.61 2.55
C LYS A 84 -15.43 -10.21 3.31
N VAL A 85 -16.15 -11.18 3.87
CA VAL A 85 -17.34 -10.89 4.70
C VAL A 85 -16.98 -10.03 5.91
N LEU A 86 -15.84 -10.28 6.55
CA LEU A 86 -15.36 -9.46 7.66
C LEU A 86 -14.95 -8.04 7.21
N ALA A 87 -14.34 -7.89 6.04
CA ALA A 87 -13.99 -6.59 5.47
C ALA A 87 -15.25 -5.76 5.18
N ASP A 88 -16.28 -6.37 4.60
CA ASP A 88 -17.56 -5.73 4.32
C ASP A 88 -18.23 -5.26 5.62
N ARG A 89 -18.21 -6.11 6.66
CA ARG A 89 -18.71 -5.76 8.00
C ARG A 89 -17.89 -4.67 8.70
N ALA A 90 -16.60 -4.57 8.39
CA ALA A 90 -15.72 -3.53 8.92
C ALA A 90 -15.91 -2.18 8.20
N GLY A 91 -16.74 -2.12 7.16
CA GLY A 91 -17.01 -0.89 6.41
C GLY A 91 -15.96 -0.58 5.35
N VAL A 92 -15.20 -1.59 4.89
CA VAL A 92 -14.34 -1.43 3.70
C VAL A 92 -15.24 -1.07 2.52
N PRO A 93 -14.96 0.00 1.76
CA PRO A 93 -15.81 0.40 0.64
C PRO A 93 -15.88 -0.70 -0.43
N ASP A 94 -17.04 -0.79 -1.08
CA ASP A 94 -17.27 -1.76 -2.16
C ASP A 94 -16.23 -1.61 -3.28
N GLY A 95 -15.72 -2.74 -3.79
CA GLY A 95 -14.67 -2.77 -4.82
C GLY A 95 -13.24 -2.46 -4.35
N VAL A 96 -13.01 -2.10 -3.08
CA VAL A 96 -11.66 -1.85 -2.55
C VAL A 96 -10.90 -3.15 -2.27
N PHE A 97 -11.62 -4.20 -1.84
CA PHE A 97 -11.05 -5.51 -1.58
C PHE A 97 -11.95 -6.58 -2.19
N GLU A 98 -11.50 -7.21 -3.28
CA GLU A 98 -12.25 -8.21 -4.02
C GLU A 98 -11.53 -9.56 -4.10
N LEU A 99 -12.30 -10.62 -4.30
CA LEU A 99 -11.80 -11.98 -4.42
C LEU A 99 -12.11 -12.57 -5.80
N VAL A 100 -11.15 -13.33 -6.34
CA VAL A 100 -11.35 -14.16 -7.54
C VAL A 100 -10.88 -15.57 -7.23
N TYR A 101 -11.78 -16.55 -7.33
CA TYR A 101 -11.49 -17.96 -7.07
C TYR A 101 -12.33 -18.85 -7.99
N VAL A 102 -11.79 -20.03 -8.31
CA VAL A 102 -12.43 -21.06 -9.14
C VAL A 102 -12.53 -22.34 -8.31
#